data_AF-A0A496X403-F1
#
_entry.id   AF-A0A496X403-F1
#
_cell.length_a   1.000
_cell.length_b   1.000
_cell.length_c   1.000
_cell.angle_alpha   90.00
_cell.angle_beta   90.00
_cell.angle_gamma   90.00
#
_symmetry.space_group_name_H-M   'P 1'
#
loop_
_entity.id
_entity.type
_entity.pdbx_description
1 polymer ?
#
loop_
_entity_poly.entity_id
_entity_poly.type
_entity_poly.pdbx_seq_one_letter_code
_entity_poly.pdbx_strand_id
1 'polypeptide(L)'
;EILPFCSASLVGNLAATWADLCSADPRQAVVSRQLIGGAPRVVYDKYDRNLTEFGVALEGMLDSIEKSAQMFYNQHFGQTGEKPLKITLKLTGFPRYDRNKYVLAVPKIGLGISIGDDSIYRPQSFQNEAKLTQIALAIRFGATKANFHESSLKLLVLDDLLISLDMSNRMQVIKIILADEDFTDYQKIIMTHDRGFYREIRRQIGVDKDNWVFQRLHLENGKSPSIVKDPDRLEWADALFQQGHFDESSLQLRKASEEFLRDFVGKAFCADRFVSLSKLLKEAQRKNDTFLLSKLFVILERWESEGNGALDHLLPPDMDDIKGDTSLSPEETAKHCQRRAELRNLLRELHGSHRNTGRIFEQMEQMKDRILNPAAHAGDTPLYSSEIEDALRLVEELRDVVSLGNA
;
A
#
# COMPACT_ATOMS: atom_id res chain seq x y z
N GLU A 1 -1.44 -25.47 11.02
CA GLU A 1 -1.79 -24.20 10.37
C GLU A 1 -2.00 -24.28 8.86
N ILE A 2 -1.20 -25.02 8.09
CA ILE A 2 -1.39 -25.07 6.62
C ILE A 2 -2.62 -25.92 6.23
N LEU A 3 -2.86 -27.04 6.93
CA LEU A 3 -3.91 -28.03 6.63
C LEU A 3 -5.35 -27.50 6.43
N PRO A 4 -5.87 -26.55 7.23
CA PRO A 4 -7.22 -25.99 7.03
C PRO A 4 -7.39 -25.23 5.71
N PHE A 5 -6.29 -24.79 5.11
CA PHE A 5 -6.28 -24.07 3.84
C PHE A 5 -6.03 -25.01 2.66
N CYS A 6 -5.84 -26.31 2.89
CA CYS A 6 -5.55 -27.31 1.87
C CYS A 6 -6.81 -27.91 1.26
N SER A 7 -7.65 -27.12 0.58
CA SER A 7 -8.73 -27.66 -0.24
C SER A 7 -8.15 -28.10 -1.59
N ALA A 8 -7.81 -29.39 -1.72
CA ALA A 8 -7.41 -29.94 -3.01
C ALA A 8 -8.65 -30.01 -3.91
N SER A 9 -8.61 -29.33 -5.06
CA SER A 9 -9.71 -29.28 -6.04
C SER A 9 -10.16 -30.64 -6.58
N LEU A 10 -9.41 -31.72 -6.31
CA LEU A 10 -9.69 -33.08 -6.78
C LEU A 10 -9.93 -34.10 -5.65
N VAL A 11 -9.64 -33.80 -4.37
CA VAL A 11 -9.69 -34.78 -3.27
C VAL A 11 -10.22 -34.15 -1.98
N GLY A 12 -11.37 -33.48 -2.04
CA GLY A 12 -12.07 -32.98 -0.85
C GLY A 12 -11.22 -32.12 0.11
N ASN A 13 -11.71 -31.96 1.34
CA ASN A 13 -10.98 -31.26 2.39
C ASN A 13 -9.96 -32.22 3.03
N LEU A 14 -8.67 -32.07 2.70
CA LEU A 14 -7.58 -32.89 3.26
C LEU A 14 -7.57 -32.90 4.79
N ALA A 15 -7.94 -31.78 5.43
CA ALA A 15 -8.04 -31.71 6.88
C ALA A 15 -9.20 -32.56 7.42
N ALA A 16 -10.34 -32.60 6.72
CA ALA A 16 -11.46 -33.48 7.06
C ALA A 16 -11.06 -34.94 6.89
N THR A 17 -10.43 -35.30 5.77
CA THR A 17 -9.92 -36.66 5.51
C THR A 17 -8.94 -37.10 6.60
N TRP A 18 -8.04 -36.22 7.05
CA TRP A 18 -7.12 -36.51 8.15
C TRP A 18 -7.84 -36.68 9.49
N ALA A 19 -8.84 -35.83 9.79
CA ALA A 19 -9.64 -35.94 11.01
C ALA A 19 -10.44 -37.25 11.05
N ASP A 20 -11.01 -37.66 9.92
CA ASP A 20 -11.70 -38.95 9.76
C ASP A 20 -10.72 -40.12 9.98
N LEU A 21 -9.50 -40.04 9.44
CA LEU A 21 -8.47 -41.06 9.64
C LEU A 21 -8.00 -41.15 11.10
N CYS A 22 -7.89 -40.01 11.79
CA CYS A 22 -7.51 -39.96 13.21
C CYS A 22 -8.62 -40.46 14.15
N SER A 23 -9.88 -40.23 13.80
CA SER A 23 -11.03 -40.68 14.59
C SER A 23 -11.41 -42.15 14.30
N ALA A 24 -11.06 -42.67 13.13
CA ALA A 24 -11.27 -44.06 12.78
C ALA A 24 -10.26 -44.98 13.48
N ASP A 25 -10.75 -45.88 14.34
CA ASP A 25 -9.97 -46.98 14.90
C ASP A 25 -10.33 -48.31 14.19
N PRO A 26 -9.45 -48.82 13.30
CA PRO A 26 -9.70 -50.09 12.60
C PRO A 26 -9.75 -51.29 13.56
N ARG A 27 -9.12 -51.22 14.74
CA ARG A 27 -9.21 -52.27 15.76
C ARG A 27 -10.58 -52.27 16.41
N GLN A 28 -11.07 -51.11 16.86
CA GLN A 28 -12.41 -51.00 17.44
C GLN A 28 -13.49 -51.44 16.45
N ALA A 29 -13.33 -51.14 15.16
CA ALA A 29 -14.24 -51.60 14.10
C ALA A 29 -14.26 -53.14 13.96
N VAL A 30 -13.11 -53.80 14.11
CA VAL A 30 -13.02 -55.28 14.09
C VAL A 30 -13.66 -55.89 15.34
N VAL A 31 -13.38 -55.33 16.52
CA VAL A 31 -13.88 -55.83 17.80
C VAL A 31 -15.39 -55.68 17.91
N SER A 32 -15.92 -54.50 17.59
CA SER A 32 -17.36 -54.20 17.69
C SER A 32 -18.21 -55.04 16.75
N ARG A 33 -17.69 -55.39 15.56
CA ARG A 33 -18.38 -56.19 14.54
C ARG A 33 -18.12 -57.69 14.67
N GLN A 34 -17.36 -58.12 15.68
CA GLN A 34 -17.01 -59.53 15.93
C GLN A 34 -16.49 -60.25 14.67
N LEU A 35 -15.64 -59.57 13.88
CA LEU A 35 -15.17 -60.09 12.60
C LEU A 35 -14.14 -61.22 12.82
N ILE A 36 -14.28 -62.31 12.06
CA ILE A 36 -13.46 -63.53 12.18
C ILE A 36 -12.87 -63.90 10.81
N GLY A 37 -11.78 -64.68 10.79
CA GLY A 37 -11.16 -65.17 9.57
C GLY A 37 -10.50 -64.07 8.75
N GLY A 38 -10.82 -63.97 7.46
CA GLY A 38 -10.25 -62.96 6.55
C GLY A 38 -10.88 -61.57 6.67
N ALA A 39 -12.03 -61.42 7.32
CA ALA A 39 -12.78 -60.16 7.37
C ALA A 39 -12.05 -59.01 8.11
N PRO A 40 -11.32 -59.24 9.23
CA PRO A 40 -10.49 -58.22 9.87
C PRO A 40 -9.41 -57.66 8.94
N ARG A 41 -8.79 -58.52 8.11
CA ARG A 41 -7.76 -58.11 7.14
C ARG A 41 -8.31 -57.09 6.15
N VAL A 42 -9.54 -57.27 5.67
CA VAL A 42 -10.19 -56.31 4.76
C VAL A 42 -10.37 -54.92 5.39
N VAL A 43 -10.68 -54.85 6.68
CA VAL A 43 -10.83 -53.58 7.41
C VAL A 43 -9.48 -52.85 7.51
N TYR A 44 -8.42 -53.54 7.93
CA TYR A 44 -7.09 -52.94 8.00
C TYR A 44 -6.54 -52.58 6.61
N ASP A 45 -6.72 -53.44 5.60
CA ASP A 45 -6.28 -53.18 4.23
C ASP A 45 -7.05 -52.00 3.60
N LYS A 46 -8.31 -51.76 4.01
CA LYS A 46 -9.04 -50.53 3.63
C LYS A 46 -8.46 -49.30 4.32
N TYR A 47 -8.19 -49.38 5.62
CA TYR A 47 -7.62 -48.25 6.37
C TYR A 47 -6.23 -47.85 5.83
N ASP A 48 -5.37 -48.83 5.54
CA ASP A 48 -4.04 -48.59 4.98
C ASP A 48 -4.10 -48.01 3.56
N ARG A 49 -5.08 -48.39 2.75
CA ARG A 49 -5.34 -47.75 1.44
C ARG A 49 -5.72 -46.29 1.60
N ASN A 50 -6.66 -45.97 2.49
CA ASN A 50 -7.06 -44.59 2.74
C ASN A 50 -5.89 -43.73 3.26
N LEU A 51 -5.03 -44.29 4.13
CA LEU A 51 -3.81 -43.61 4.58
C LEU A 51 -2.84 -43.36 3.42
N THR A 52 -2.72 -44.31 2.50
CA THR A 52 -1.86 -44.18 1.32
C THR A 52 -2.38 -43.11 0.37
N GLU A 53 -3.67 -43.12 0.07
CA GLU A 53 -4.34 -42.09 -0.75
C GLU A 53 -4.17 -40.70 -0.14
N PHE A 54 -4.36 -40.57 1.18
CA PHE A 54 -4.10 -39.32 1.90
C PHE A 54 -2.64 -38.87 1.77
N GLY A 55 -1.68 -39.78 1.95
CA GLY A 55 -0.25 -39.45 1.84
C GLY A 55 0.14 -38.97 0.44
N VAL A 56 -0.37 -39.60 -0.61
CA VAL A 56 -0.16 -39.18 -2.01
C VAL A 56 -0.80 -37.81 -2.27
N ALA A 57 -2.02 -37.59 -1.80
CA ALA A 57 -2.70 -36.31 -1.95
C ALA A 57 -1.96 -35.18 -1.21
N LEU A 58 -1.44 -35.45 -0.01
CA LEU A 58 -0.62 -34.51 0.76
C LEU A 58 0.71 -34.20 0.04
N GLU A 59 1.36 -35.19 -0.56
CA GLU A 59 2.60 -34.99 -1.32
C GLU A 59 2.38 -34.11 -2.56
N GLY A 60 1.37 -34.41 -3.39
CA GLY A 60 1.04 -33.58 -4.55
C GLY A 60 0.66 -32.15 -4.17
N MET A 61 0.08 -31.97 -2.98
CA MET A 61 -0.23 -30.66 -2.45
C MET A 61 1.02 -29.89 -2.01
N LEU A 62 1.97 -30.55 -1.34
CA LEU A 62 3.27 -29.98 -0.98
C LEU A 62 4.05 -29.57 -2.24
N ASP A 63 4.00 -30.36 -3.31
CA ASP A 63 4.63 -30.00 -4.59
C ASP A 63 4.03 -28.72 -5.20
N SER A 64 2.72 -28.51 -5.07
CA SER A 64 2.06 -27.27 -5.53
C SER A 64 2.52 -26.07 -4.71
N ILE A 65 2.55 -26.22 -3.38
CA ILE A 65 3.06 -25.17 -2.47
C ILE A 65 4.53 -24.88 -2.75
N GLU A 66 5.37 -25.91 -2.93
CA GLU A 66 6.80 -25.76 -3.23
C GLU A 66 7.01 -24.92 -4.49
N LYS A 67 6.28 -25.24 -5.58
CA LYS A 67 6.36 -24.49 -6.84
C LYS A 67 5.94 -23.03 -6.66
N SER A 68 4.78 -22.78 -6.05
CA SER A 68 4.29 -21.41 -5.82
C SER A 68 5.22 -20.63 -4.89
N ALA A 69 5.73 -21.26 -3.83
CA ALA A 69 6.68 -20.64 -2.91
C ALA A 69 8.01 -20.29 -3.59
N GLN A 70 8.53 -21.20 -4.43
CA GLN A 70 9.76 -20.95 -5.19
C GLN A 70 9.59 -19.79 -6.17
N MET A 71 8.47 -19.75 -6.90
CA MET A 71 8.15 -18.64 -7.82
C MET A 71 8.07 -17.31 -7.07
N PHE A 72 7.31 -17.28 -5.97
CA PHE A 72 7.17 -16.09 -5.12
C PHE A 72 8.53 -15.62 -4.58
N TYR A 73 9.35 -16.55 -4.09
CA TYR A 73 10.68 -16.22 -3.59
C TYR A 73 11.56 -15.61 -4.68
N ASN A 74 11.61 -16.22 -5.87
CA ASN A 74 12.42 -15.73 -6.98
C ASN A 74 11.98 -14.34 -7.44
N GLN A 75 10.67 -14.10 -7.52
CA GLN A 75 10.09 -12.83 -7.94
C GLN A 75 10.38 -11.70 -6.96
N HIS A 76 10.29 -11.98 -5.66
CA HIS A 76 10.31 -10.92 -4.65
C HIS A 76 11.63 -10.79 -3.91
N PHE A 77 12.31 -11.90 -3.61
CA PHE A 77 13.49 -11.94 -2.75
C PHE A 77 14.76 -12.37 -3.50
N GLY A 78 14.64 -12.88 -4.72
CA GLY A 78 15.79 -13.22 -5.56
C GLY A 78 16.60 -11.98 -5.95
N GLN A 79 17.89 -11.97 -5.64
CA GLN A 79 18.80 -10.89 -6.03
C GLN A 79 19.65 -11.31 -7.23
N THR A 80 19.79 -10.41 -8.21
CA THR A 80 20.65 -10.61 -9.38
C THR A 80 22.11 -10.72 -8.94
N GLY A 81 22.72 -11.90 -9.09
CA GLY A 81 24.12 -12.16 -8.74
C GLY A 81 24.32 -13.04 -7.49
N GLU A 82 23.28 -13.35 -6.72
CA GLU A 82 23.34 -14.39 -5.69
C GLU A 82 23.17 -15.79 -6.30
N LYS A 83 23.75 -16.81 -5.66
CA LYS A 83 23.45 -18.21 -6.00
C LYS A 83 21.95 -18.47 -5.79
N PRO A 84 21.27 -19.18 -6.72
CA PRO A 84 19.84 -19.42 -6.62
C PRO A 84 19.53 -20.27 -5.39
N LEU A 85 18.56 -19.83 -4.59
CA LEU A 85 18.05 -20.58 -3.45
C LEU A 85 16.89 -21.46 -3.91
N LYS A 86 16.97 -22.75 -3.62
CA LYS A 86 15.91 -23.73 -3.88
C LYS A 86 15.24 -24.14 -2.58
N ILE A 87 13.92 -23.98 -2.50
CA ILE A 87 13.05 -24.44 -1.42
C ILE A 87 12.57 -25.85 -1.79
N THR A 88 12.55 -26.77 -0.83
CA THR A 88 12.02 -28.12 -1.02
C THR A 88 11.11 -28.49 0.14
N LEU A 89 9.88 -28.89 -0.15
CA LEU A 89 8.88 -29.32 0.82
C LEU A 89 8.49 -30.76 0.52
N LYS A 90 8.89 -31.70 1.38
CA LYS A 90 8.66 -33.13 1.15
C LYS A 90 8.17 -33.85 2.39
N LEU A 91 7.44 -34.94 2.19
CA LEU A 91 7.12 -35.87 3.26
C LEU A 91 8.39 -36.64 3.66
N THR A 92 8.85 -36.39 4.88
CA THR A 92 9.96 -37.14 5.50
C THR A 92 9.45 -38.35 6.29
N GLY A 93 8.18 -38.35 6.66
CA GLY A 93 7.50 -39.47 7.28
C GLY A 93 6.13 -39.64 6.67
N PHE A 94 5.93 -40.77 5.98
CA PHE A 94 4.64 -41.12 5.39
C PHE A 94 3.66 -41.61 6.47
N PRO A 95 2.37 -41.24 6.41
CA PRO A 95 1.37 -41.72 7.35
C PRO A 95 1.22 -43.23 7.25
N ARG A 96 1.22 -43.92 8.40
CA ARG A 96 1.10 -45.39 8.46
C ARG A 96 0.45 -45.85 9.75
N TYR A 97 -0.26 -46.96 9.71
CA TYR A 97 -0.82 -47.58 10.90
C TYR A 97 0.02 -48.78 11.35
N ASP A 98 0.53 -48.74 12.57
CA ASP A 98 1.20 -49.90 13.17
C ASP A 98 0.13 -50.86 13.70
N ARG A 99 -0.13 -51.94 12.96
CA ARG A 99 -1.14 -52.95 13.31
C ARG A 99 -0.81 -53.71 14.61
N ASN A 100 0.46 -53.76 15.03
CA ASN A 100 0.88 -54.47 16.24
C ASN A 100 0.74 -53.57 17.48
N LYS A 101 1.08 -52.30 17.34
CA LYS A 101 1.00 -51.31 18.43
C LYS A 101 -0.35 -50.62 18.49
N TYR A 102 -1.16 -50.71 17.42
CA TYR A 102 -2.42 -50.01 17.25
C TYR A 102 -2.26 -48.50 17.34
N VAL A 103 -1.22 -47.99 16.68
CA VAL A 103 -0.85 -46.57 16.70
C VAL A 103 -0.77 -46.04 15.27
N LEU A 104 -1.46 -44.93 15.02
CA LEU A 104 -1.31 -44.14 13.80
C LEU A 104 -0.04 -43.29 13.87
N ALA A 105 0.88 -43.48 12.94
CA ALA A 105 2.02 -42.61 12.75
C ALA A 105 1.60 -41.36 11.95
N VAL A 106 1.76 -40.20 12.59
CA VAL A 106 1.45 -38.89 12.02
C VAL A 106 2.45 -38.54 10.90
N PRO A 107 2.01 -37.95 9.78
CA PRO A 107 2.91 -37.53 8.71
C PRO A 107 3.90 -36.47 9.21
N LYS A 108 5.12 -36.48 8.65
CA LYS A 108 6.16 -35.48 8.94
C LYS A 108 6.55 -34.78 7.65
N ILE A 109 6.48 -33.45 7.66
CA ILE A 109 6.89 -32.59 6.54
C ILE A 109 8.27 -32.05 6.86
N GLY A 110 9.22 -32.22 5.93
CA GLY A 110 10.55 -31.65 6.01
C GLY A 110 10.69 -30.44 5.09
N LEU A 111 11.39 -29.42 5.57
CA LEU A 111 11.85 -28.28 4.79
C LEU A 111 13.33 -28.48 4.46
N GLY A 112 13.64 -28.55 3.17
CA GLY A 112 15.01 -28.51 2.63
C GLY A 112 15.29 -27.17 1.97
N ILE A 113 16.55 -26.72 2.05
CA ILE A 113 17.04 -25.56 1.31
C ILE A 113 18.34 -25.95 0.62
N SER A 114 18.49 -25.57 -0.65
CA SER A 114 19.75 -25.64 -1.36
C SER A 114 20.15 -24.25 -1.88
N ILE A 115 21.45 -23.96 -1.93
CA ILE A 115 21.99 -22.74 -2.57
C ILE A 115 22.93 -23.17 -3.69
N GLY A 116 22.54 -22.95 -4.94
CA GLY A 116 23.19 -23.62 -6.07
C GLY A 116 23.09 -25.14 -5.92
N ASP A 117 24.23 -25.82 -5.99
CA ASP A 117 24.30 -27.29 -5.85
C ASP A 117 24.47 -27.76 -4.39
N ASP A 118 24.68 -26.84 -3.45
CA ASP A 118 24.98 -27.15 -2.05
C ASP A 118 23.67 -27.31 -1.24
N SER A 119 23.42 -28.50 -0.72
CA SER A 119 22.27 -28.79 0.16
C SER A 119 22.56 -28.36 1.60
N ILE A 120 21.68 -27.55 2.19
CA ILE A 120 21.78 -27.07 3.58
C ILE A 120 20.94 -27.97 4.46
N TYR A 121 21.60 -28.79 5.28
CA TYR A 121 20.95 -29.75 6.16
C TYR A 121 20.26 -29.11 7.38
N ARG A 122 20.70 -27.91 7.80
CA ARG A 122 20.10 -27.12 8.88
C ARG A 122 19.86 -25.68 8.44
N PRO A 123 18.78 -25.43 7.67
CA PRO A 123 18.30 -24.08 7.34
C PRO A 123 18.43 -23.07 8.47
N GLN A 124 17.91 -23.44 9.64
CA GLN A 124 17.82 -22.60 10.84
C GLN A 124 19.17 -22.21 11.45
N SER A 125 20.24 -22.93 11.13
CA SER A 125 21.58 -22.68 11.69
C SER A 125 22.52 -21.98 10.70
N PHE A 126 22.17 -21.97 9.42
CA PHE A 126 23.05 -21.48 8.35
C PHE A 126 22.60 -20.14 7.78
N GLN A 127 21.32 -19.80 7.89
CA GLN A 127 20.74 -18.58 7.35
C GLN A 127 20.61 -17.50 8.42
N ASN A 128 20.75 -16.23 8.02
CA ASN A 128 20.35 -15.12 8.89
C ASN A 128 18.81 -15.12 9.07
N GLU A 129 18.35 -14.54 10.18
CA GLU A 129 16.93 -14.47 10.55
C GLU A 129 16.07 -13.82 9.43
N ALA A 130 16.66 -12.83 8.76
CA ALA A 130 16.10 -12.19 7.57
C ALA A 130 15.74 -13.20 6.46
N LYS A 131 16.69 -14.02 6.01
CA LYS A 131 16.50 -14.98 4.92
C LYS A 131 15.55 -16.10 5.33
N LEU A 132 15.61 -16.56 6.59
CA LEU A 132 14.63 -17.52 7.12
C LEU A 132 13.21 -16.96 7.05
N THR A 133 13.03 -15.67 7.35
CA THR A 133 11.69 -15.09 7.26
C THR A 133 11.24 -14.90 5.81
N GLN A 134 12.13 -14.49 4.90
CA GLN A 134 11.81 -14.45 3.46
C GLN A 134 11.30 -15.80 2.95
N ILE A 135 11.94 -16.89 3.37
CA ILE A 135 11.53 -18.26 3.03
C ILE A 135 10.20 -18.62 3.69
N ALA A 136 10.02 -18.29 4.97
CA ALA A 136 8.76 -18.55 5.67
C ALA A 136 7.59 -17.81 5.01
N LEU A 137 7.79 -16.55 4.62
CA LEU A 137 6.81 -15.74 3.90
C LEU A 137 6.53 -16.32 2.52
N ALA A 138 7.57 -16.72 1.78
CA ALA A 138 7.39 -17.35 0.48
C ALA A 138 6.59 -18.67 0.58
N ILE A 139 6.85 -19.49 1.58
CA ILE A 139 6.06 -20.72 1.83
C ILE A 139 4.63 -20.36 2.22
N ARG A 140 4.42 -19.36 3.08
CA ARG A 140 3.08 -18.94 3.52
C ARG A 140 2.25 -18.41 2.35
N PHE A 141 2.79 -17.49 1.57
CA PHE A 141 2.10 -16.92 0.40
C PHE A 141 1.97 -17.94 -0.74
N GLY A 142 2.99 -18.77 -0.96
CA GLY A 142 2.92 -19.89 -1.89
C GLY A 142 1.82 -20.87 -1.53
N ALA A 143 1.64 -21.16 -0.23
CA ALA A 143 0.54 -21.98 0.27
C ALA A 143 -0.82 -21.30 0.09
N THR A 144 -0.93 -19.98 0.34
CA THR A 144 -2.16 -19.25 0.05
C THR A 144 -2.51 -19.33 -1.44
N LYS A 145 -1.55 -19.04 -2.32
CA LYS A 145 -1.74 -19.04 -3.77
C LYS A 145 -2.10 -20.41 -4.33
N ALA A 146 -1.43 -21.46 -3.85
CA ALA A 146 -1.68 -22.84 -4.30
C ALA A 146 -3.08 -23.36 -3.95
N ASN A 147 -3.78 -22.71 -3.01
CA ASN A 147 -5.04 -23.21 -2.47
C ASN A 147 -6.24 -22.28 -2.64
N PHE A 148 -6.04 -20.97 -2.73
CA PHE A 148 -7.11 -19.98 -2.86
C PHE A 148 -7.31 -19.57 -4.32
N HIS A 149 -8.01 -20.42 -5.08
CA HIS A 149 -8.39 -20.05 -6.45
C HIS A 149 -9.84 -19.59 -6.60
N GLU A 150 -10.76 -19.99 -5.71
CA GLU A 150 -12.20 -19.69 -5.88
C GLU A 150 -12.93 -19.43 -4.55
N SER A 151 -12.53 -18.39 -3.81
CA SER A 151 -13.33 -17.84 -2.70
C SER A 151 -13.99 -16.54 -3.12
N SER A 152 -15.27 -16.37 -2.80
CA SER A 152 -15.99 -15.10 -2.99
C SER A 152 -15.51 -13.99 -2.06
N LEU A 153 -14.82 -14.35 -0.97
CA LEU A 153 -14.22 -13.41 -0.02
C LEU A 153 -12.74 -13.75 0.18
N LYS A 154 -11.86 -12.83 -0.20
CA LYS A 154 -10.41 -12.91 0.01
C LYS A 154 -10.02 -11.86 1.04
N LEU A 155 -9.69 -12.31 2.25
CA LEU A 155 -9.31 -11.45 3.36
C LEU A 155 -7.85 -11.69 3.72
N LEU A 156 -7.06 -10.62 3.78
CA LEU A 156 -5.67 -10.63 4.25
C LEU A 156 -5.58 -9.81 5.54
N VAL A 157 -5.56 -10.49 6.69
CA VAL A 157 -5.39 -9.86 8.00
C VAL A 157 -3.96 -10.04 8.47
N LEU A 158 -3.33 -8.92 8.79
CA LEU A 158 -1.92 -8.81 9.14
C LEU A 158 -1.83 -8.19 10.52
N ASP A 159 -1.68 -9.03 11.54
CA ASP A 159 -1.58 -8.57 12.93
C ASP A 159 -0.13 -8.56 13.39
N ASP A 160 0.35 -7.38 13.79
CA ASP A 160 1.70 -7.12 14.25
C ASP A 160 2.75 -7.87 13.44
N LEU A 161 2.54 -7.81 12.11
CA LEU A 161 3.42 -8.42 11.16
C LEU A 161 4.84 -7.97 11.51
N LEU A 162 5.63 -8.95 11.94
CA LEU A 162 7.07 -8.90 11.91
C LEU A 162 7.75 -8.08 13.02
N ILE A 163 7.26 -8.10 14.27
CA ILE A 163 8.02 -7.53 15.42
C ILE A 163 9.48 -8.03 15.44
N SER A 164 9.72 -9.27 15.00
CA SER A 164 11.05 -9.88 14.89
C SER A 164 11.82 -9.63 13.59
N LEU A 165 11.24 -9.02 12.54
CA LEU A 165 12.04 -8.68 11.35
C LEU A 165 12.64 -7.29 11.41
N ASP A 166 13.81 -7.19 10.78
CA ASP A 166 14.43 -5.93 10.40
C ASP A 166 13.53 -5.07 9.48
N MET A 167 13.77 -3.76 9.51
CA MET A 167 13.03 -2.78 8.72
C MET A 167 13.09 -3.03 7.21
N SER A 168 14.22 -3.54 6.69
CA SER A 168 14.38 -3.81 5.25
C SER A 168 13.39 -4.85 4.74
N ASN A 169 13.25 -5.96 5.46
CA ASN A 169 12.33 -7.03 5.08
C ASN A 169 10.88 -6.63 5.34
N ARG A 170 10.59 -5.90 6.43
CA ARG A 170 9.24 -5.34 6.64
C ARG A 170 8.80 -4.48 5.45
N MET A 171 9.72 -3.67 4.93
CA MET A 171 9.45 -2.83 3.76
C MET A 171 9.22 -3.61 2.47
N GLN A 172 9.97 -4.67 2.26
CA GLN A 172 9.77 -5.55 1.13
C GLN A 172 8.39 -6.23 1.20
N VAL A 173 7.99 -6.72 2.37
CA VAL A 173 6.67 -7.35 2.58
C VAL A 173 5.53 -6.37 2.32
N ILE A 174 5.63 -5.14 2.84
CA ILE A 174 4.60 -4.12 2.58
C ILE A 174 4.50 -3.81 1.09
N LYS A 175 5.63 -3.69 0.37
CA LYS A 175 5.60 -3.48 -1.08
C LYS A 175 4.90 -4.62 -1.80
N ILE A 176 5.18 -5.87 -1.42
CA ILE A 176 4.52 -7.04 -2.03
C ILE A 176 3.02 -6.99 -1.78
N ILE A 177 2.60 -6.78 -0.54
CA ILE A 177 1.18 -6.81 -0.15
C ILE A 177 0.37 -5.66 -0.78
N LEU A 178 1.00 -4.49 -0.94
CA LEU A 178 0.32 -3.31 -1.49
C LEU A 178 0.37 -3.25 -3.02
N ALA A 179 1.44 -3.73 -3.66
CA ALA A 179 1.69 -3.49 -5.08
C ALA A 179 1.63 -4.74 -5.97
N ASP A 180 1.73 -5.95 -5.41
CA ASP A 180 1.69 -7.17 -6.24
C ASP A 180 0.25 -7.49 -6.68
N GLU A 181 0.12 -7.90 -7.94
CA GLU A 181 -1.14 -8.26 -8.58
C GLU A 181 -1.86 -9.40 -7.85
N ASP A 182 -1.10 -10.34 -7.26
CA ASP A 182 -1.62 -11.49 -6.52
C ASP A 182 -2.46 -11.09 -5.29
N PHE A 183 -2.31 -9.86 -4.79
CA PHE A 183 -3.03 -9.37 -3.61
C PHE A 183 -4.05 -8.27 -3.94
N THR A 184 -4.19 -7.87 -5.20
CA THR A 184 -5.08 -6.76 -5.59
C THR A 184 -6.54 -7.01 -5.21
N ASP A 185 -7.01 -8.25 -5.36
CA ASP A 185 -8.39 -8.66 -5.07
C ASP A 185 -8.65 -9.04 -3.60
N TYR A 186 -7.66 -8.89 -2.72
CA TYR A 186 -7.82 -9.09 -1.28
C TYR A 186 -8.30 -7.82 -0.59
N GLN A 187 -9.28 -7.97 0.31
CA GLN A 187 -9.55 -7.00 1.36
C GLN A 187 -8.43 -7.10 2.40
N LYS A 188 -7.71 -6.00 2.61
CA LYS A 188 -6.51 -5.94 3.46
C LYS A 188 -6.85 -5.28 4.80
N ILE A 189 -6.48 -5.93 5.90
CA ILE A 189 -6.56 -5.36 7.25
C ILE A 189 -5.16 -5.45 7.86
N ILE A 190 -4.55 -4.31 8.14
CA ILE A 190 -3.18 -4.25 8.67
C ILE A 190 -3.22 -3.59 10.04
N MET A 191 -2.76 -4.32 11.05
CA MET A 191 -2.74 -3.90 12.44
C MET A 191 -1.29 -3.90 12.92
N THR A 192 -0.89 -2.82 13.60
CA THR A 192 0.42 -2.76 14.23
C THR A 192 0.44 -1.83 15.44
N HIS A 193 1.22 -2.17 16.45
CA HIS A 193 1.53 -1.26 17.57
C HIS A 193 2.70 -0.31 17.26
N ASP A 194 3.48 -0.55 16.20
CA ASP A 194 4.63 0.26 15.81
C ASP A 194 4.18 1.51 15.02
N ARG A 195 4.25 2.68 15.66
CA ARG A 195 3.86 3.97 15.04
C ARG A 195 4.72 4.33 13.83
N GLY A 196 5.99 3.94 13.82
CA GLY A 196 6.90 4.19 12.71
C GLY A 196 6.51 3.36 11.50
N PHE A 197 6.26 2.06 11.72
CA PHE A 197 5.82 1.14 10.69
C PHE A 197 4.45 1.53 10.11
N TYR A 198 3.50 1.90 10.97
CA TYR A 198 2.19 2.44 10.56
C TYR A 198 2.32 3.65 9.61
N ARG A 199 3.15 4.63 9.98
CA ARG A 199 3.39 5.83 9.15
C ARG A 199 4.01 5.48 7.81
N GLU A 200 4.91 4.50 7.80
CA GLU A 200 5.58 4.06 6.59
C GLU A 200 4.62 3.31 5.66
N ILE A 201 3.73 2.45 6.18
CA ILE A 201 2.66 1.83 5.39
C ILE A 201 1.77 2.90 4.75
N ARG A 202 1.32 3.90 5.54
CA ARG A 202 0.52 5.03 5.04
C ARG A 202 1.26 5.82 3.95
N ARG A 203 2.58 5.94 4.05
CA ARG A 203 3.42 6.58 3.03
C ARG A 203 3.50 5.73 1.74
N GLN A 204 3.60 4.41 1.85
CA GLN A 204 3.67 3.50 0.70
C GLN A 204 2.34 3.41 -0.06
N ILE A 205 1.20 3.48 0.63
CA ILE A 205 -0.14 3.56 0.02
C ILE A 205 -0.23 4.80 -0.91
N GLY A 206 0.38 5.91 -0.52
CA GLY A 206 0.60 7.05 -1.42
C GLY A 206 -0.68 7.70 -1.93
N VAL A 207 -0.96 7.59 -3.23
CA VAL A 207 -2.11 8.23 -3.89
C VAL A 207 -3.42 7.49 -3.64
N ASP A 208 -3.36 6.20 -3.30
CA ASP A 208 -4.56 5.39 -3.04
C ASP A 208 -5.13 5.61 -1.62
N LYS A 209 -4.68 6.63 -0.88
CA LYS A 209 -5.08 6.89 0.52
C LYS A 209 -6.60 6.95 0.70
N ASP A 210 -7.33 7.45 -0.31
CA ASP A 210 -8.79 7.58 -0.24
C ASP A 210 -9.53 6.23 -0.24
N ASN A 211 -8.87 5.17 -0.73
CA ASN A 211 -9.37 3.80 -0.69
C ASN A 211 -9.04 3.08 0.63
N TRP A 212 -8.39 3.76 1.58
CA TRP A 212 -7.95 3.19 2.85
C TRP A 212 -8.55 3.90 4.05
N VAL A 213 -8.89 3.12 5.08
CA VAL A 213 -9.37 3.63 6.36
C VAL A 213 -8.22 3.60 7.37
N PHE A 214 -7.83 4.78 7.86
CA PHE A 214 -6.76 4.95 8.82
C PHE A 214 -7.33 5.20 10.22
N GLN A 215 -7.02 4.29 11.15
CA GLN A 215 -7.60 4.27 12.50
C GLN A 215 -6.54 4.02 13.57
N ARG A 216 -6.77 4.57 14.76
CA ARG A 216 -6.00 4.29 15.98
C ARG A 216 -6.89 3.65 17.03
N LEU A 217 -6.38 2.61 17.67
CA LEU A 217 -6.95 2.10 18.91
C LEU A 217 -6.47 2.96 20.07
N HIS A 218 -7.41 3.61 20.75
CA HIS A 218 -7.16 4.39 21.94
C HIS A 218 -7.64 3.60 23.17
N LEU A 219 -6.77 3.47 24.17
CA LEU A 219 -7.10 2.86 25.45
C LEU A 219 -7.07 3.94 26.53
N GLU A 220 -8.22 4.18 27.15
CA GLU A 220 -8.33 5.04 28.32
C GLU A 220 -8.40 4.17 29.57
N ASN A 221 -7.70 4.57 30.65
CA ASN A 221 -7.65 3.78 31.88
C ASN A 221 -9.05 3.45 32.41
N GLY A 222 -9.33 2.15 32.60
CA GLY A 222 -10.61 1.67 33.12
C GLY A 222 -11.77 1.63 32.13
N LYS A 223 -11.53 1.91 30.83
CA LYS A 223 -12.55 1.81 29.76
C LYS A 223 -12.14 0.78 28.70
N SER A 224 -13.12 0.30 27.95
CA SER A 224 -12.87 -0.54 26.78
C SER A 224 -12.13 0.24 25.69
N PRO A 225 -11.27 -0.42 24.89
CA PRO A 225 -10.59 0.23 23.77
C PRO A 225 -11.60 0.84 22.80
N SER A 226 -11.33 2.07 22.36
CA SER A 226 -12.15 2.78 21.36
C SER A 226 -11.35 3.01 20.09
N ILE A 227 -11.97 2.81 18.94
CA ILE A 227 -11.38 3.12 17.64
C ILE A 227 -11.66 4.58 17.31
N VAL A 228 -10.61 5.33 17.00
CA VAL A 228 -10.69 6.74 16.62
C VAL A 228 -10.04 6.91 15.24
N LYS A 229 -10.60 7.79 14.40
CA LYS A 229 -9.96 8.20 13.13
C LYS A 229 -8.54 8.71 13.44
N ASP A 230 -7.56 8.25 12.68
CA ASP A 230 -6.24 8.87 12.74
C ASP A 230 -6.30 10.21 12.00
N PRO A 231 -6.14 11.36 12.68
CA PRO A 231 -6.20 12.64 12.03
C PRO A 231 -5.08 12.75 11.00
N ASP A 232 -5.35 13.46 9.91
CA ASP A 232 -4.25 13.88 9.04
C ASP A 232 -3.36 14.92 9.74
N ARG A 233 -2.24 15.30 9.10
CA ARG A 233 -1.28 16.21 9.72
C ARG A 233 -1.86 17.61 9.94
N LEU A 234 -2.79 18.03 9.10
CA LEU A 234 -3.43 19.34 9.16
C LEU A 234 -4.52 19.36 10.25
N GLU A 235 -5.38 18.34 10.30
CA GLU A 235 -6.34 18.09 11.38
C GLU A 235 -5.63 18.00 12.74
N TRP A 236 -4.46 17.35 12.78
CA TRP A 236 -3.66 17.29 14.01
C TRP A 236 -3.04 18.66 14.36
N ALA A 237 -2.58 19.43 13.36
CA ALA A 237 -2.07 20.77 13.59
C ALA A 237 -3.14 21.70 14.18
N ASP A 238 -4.36 21.66 13.64
CA ASP A 238 -5.50 22.42 14.17
C ASP A 238 -5.85 21.97 15.60
N ALA A 239 -5.95 20.67 15.86
CA ALA A 239 -6.22 20.16 17.20
C ALA A 239 -5.19 20.63 18.25
N LEU A 240 -3.89 20.68 17.88
CA LEU A 240 -2.82 21.20 18.73
C LEU A 240 -2.95 22.72 18.94
N PHE A 241 -3.32 23.45 17.89
CA PHE A 241 -3.59 24.88 17.96
C PHE A 241 -4.73 25.21 18.93
N GLN A 242 -5.86 24.49 18.84
CA GLN A 242 -7.01 24.64 19.76
C GLN A 242 -6.65 24.33 21.23
N GLN A 243 -5.64 23.50 21.45
CA GLN A 243 -5.12 23.16 22.79
C GLN A 243 -4.06 24.15 23.29
N GLY A 244 -3.67 25.15 22.49
CA GLY A 244 -2.63 26.13 22.82
C GLY A 244 -1.19 25.63 22.62
N HIS A 245 -1.00 24.47 21.98
CA HIS A 245 0.32 23.90 21.68
C HIS A 245 0.88 24.46 20.36
N PHE A 246 1.23 25.74 20.38
CA PHE A 246 1.62 26.51 19.20
C PHE A 246 2.85 25.98 18.46
N ASP A 247 3.95 25.67 19.16
CA ASP A 247 5.16 25.14 18.52
C ASP A 247 4.93 23.77 17.86
N GLU A 248 4.15 22.91 18.52
CA GLU A 248 3.82 21.58 18.00
C GLU A 248 2.90 21.68 16.78
N SER A 249 1.92 22.59 16.83
CA SER A 249 1.04 22.91 15.69
C SER A 249 1.87 23.37 14.49
N SER A 250 2.78 24.33 14.72
CA SER A 250 3.71 24.86 13.72
C SER A 250 4.56 23.76 13.05
N LEU A 251 5.06 22.82 13.86
CA LEU A 251 5.81 21.67 13.37
C LEU A 251 4.95 20.72 12.53
N GLN A 252 3.69 20.49 12.90
CA GLN A 252 2.78 19.66 12.10
C GLN A 252 2.38 20.36 10.79
N LEU A 253 2.14 21.68 10.82
CA LEU A 253 1.89 22.48 9.62
C LEU A 253 3.02 22.34 8.62
N ARG A 254 4.27 22.50 9.07
CA ARG A 254 5.44 22.28 8.21
C ARG A 254 5.42 20.91 7.54
N LYS A 255 5.15 19.85 8.32
CA LYS A 255 5.11 18.48 7.79
C LYS A 255 3.96 18.29 6.80
N ALA A 256 2.81 18.92 7.04
CA ALA A 256 1.68 18.92 6.10
C ALA A 256 2.04 19.64 4.80
N SER A 257 2.69 20.82 4.88
CA SER A 257 3.18 21.56 3.71
C SER A 257 4.17 20.74 2.88
N GLU A 258 5.14 20.09 3.53
CA GLU A 258 6.11 19.23 2.84
C GLU A 258 5.43 18.03 2.17
N GLU A 259 4.39 17.44 2.79
CA GLU A 259 3.60 16.37 2.19
C GLU A 259 2.86 16.85 0.94
N PHE A 260 2.09 17.94 1.04
CA PHE A 260 1.33 18.47 -0.09
C PHE A 260 2.22 18.91 -1.24
N LEU A 261 3.34 19.58 -0.98
CA LEU A 261 4.28 19.99 -2.03
C LEU A 261 4.96 18.79 -2.70
N ARG A 262 5.24 17.70 -1.98
CA ARG A 262 5.78 16.48 -2.57
C ARG A 262 4.77 15.83 -3.52
N ASP A 263 3.50 15.83 -3.12
CA ASP A 263 2.41 15.33 -3.97
C ASP A 263 2.25 16.22 -5.22
N PHE A 264 2.31 17.55 -5.06
CA PHE A 264 2.25 18.50 -6.17
C PHE A 264 3.42 18.37 -7.15
N VAL A 265 4.66 18.30 -6.65
CA VAL A 265 5.86 18.22 -7.50
C VAL A 265 5.95 16.85 -8.17
N GLY A 266 5.68 15.78 -7.41
CA GLY A 266 5.67 14.40 -7.89
C GLY A 266 6.85 13.56 -7.37
N LYS A 267 6.64 12.23 -7.37
CA LYS A 267 7.56 11.24 -6.77
C LYS A 267 8.95 11.21 -7.41
N ALA A 268 9.07 11.54 -8.71
CA ALA A 268 10.34 11.50 -9.44
C ALA A 268 11.39 12.50 -8.90
N PHE A 269 10.96 13.72 -8.57
CA PHE A 269 11.83 14.73 -7.96
C PHE A 269 12.21 14.39 -6.52
N CYS A 270 11.28 13.73 -5.82
CA CYS A 270 11.42 13.34 -4.43
C CYS A 270 12.19 12.02 -4.20
N ALA A 271 12.81 11.46 -5.25
CA ALA A 271 13.57 10.22 -5.18
C ALA A 271 14.83 10.32 -4.29
N ASP A 272 15.33 11.54 -4.09
CA ASP A 272 16.45 11.82 -3.20
C ASP A 272 16.03 11.73 -1.71
N ARG A 273 16.88 11.18 -0.84
CA ARG A 273 16.50 10.84 0.56
C ARG A 273 16.11 12.06 1.40
N PHE A 274 16.56 13.25 1.00
CA PHE A 274 16.23 14.50 1.69
C PHE A 274 16.02 15.63 0.69
N VAL A 275 14.84 16.26 0.76
CA VAL A 275 14.49 17.46 -0.01
C VAL A 275 13.94 18.47 0.99
N SER A 276 14.58 19.64 1.08
CA SER A 276 14.14 20.70 2.00
C SER A 276 12.87 21.39 1.49
N LEU A 277 12.12 22.00 2.41
CA LEU A 277 10.92 22.79 2.08
C LEU A 277 11.21 23.88 1.03
N SER A 278 12.34 24.60 1.14
CA SER A 278 12.73 25.61 0.14
C SER A 278 12.94 25.01 -1.25
N LYS A 279 13.53 23.80 -1.33
CA LYS A 279 13.76 23.13 -2.61
C LYS A 279 12.44 22.64 -3.20
N LEU A 280 11.50 22.18 -2.37
CA LEU A 280 10.14 21.82 -2.78
C LEU A 280 9.36 23.04 -3.29
N LEU A 281 9.40 24.17 -2.59
CA LEU A 281 8.71 25.40 -3.00
C LEU A 281 9.24 25.93 -4.32
N LYS A 282 10.57 26.00 -4.49
CA LYS A 282 11.19 26.41 -5.77
C LYS A 282 10.81 25.50 -6.93
N GLU A 283 10.76 24.20 -6.69
CA GLU A 283 10.36 23.24 -7.72
C GLU A 283 8.86 23.30 -8.01
N ALA A 284 8.01 23.51 -7.00
CA ALA A 284 6.58 23.70 -7.16
C ALA A 284 6.28 24.97 -7.98
N GLN A 285 6.95 26.09 -7.66
CA GLN A 285 6.93 27.32 -8.47
C GLN A 285 7.38 27.02 -9.90
N ARG A 286 8.54 26.40 -10.09
CA ARG A 286 9.03 26.03 -11.43
C ARG A 286 8.02 25.17 -12.19
N LYS A 287 7.38 24.20 -11.54
CA LYS A 287 6.39 23.32 -12.16
C LYS A 287 5.12 24.10 -12.58
N ASN A 288 4.63 24.98 -11.71
CA ASN A 288 3.55 25.91 -12.02
C ASN A 288 3.94 26.80 -13.23
N ASP A 289 5.19 27.26 -13.26
CA ASP A 289 5.78 28.12 -14.30
C ASP A 289 6.25 27.36 -15.55
N THR A 290 6.25 26.02 -15.59
CA THR A 290 6.73 25.23 -16.76
C THR A 290 5.56 24.69 -17.60
N PHE A 291 4.35 24.68 -17.06
CA PHE A 291 3.15 24.29 -17.81
C PHE A 291 3.00 25.18 -19.06
N LEU A 292 2.61 24.68 -20.23
CA LEU A 292 2.56 25.46 -21.49
C LEU A 292 1.82 26.80 -21.40
N LEU A 293 0.88 26.89 -20.45
CA LEU A 293 0.16 28.12 -20.11
C LEU A 293 1.06 29.21 -19.50
N SER A 294 2.17 28.88 -18.84
CA SER A 294 3.09 29.88 -18.28
C SER A 294 3.78 30.73 -19.35
N LYS A 295 4.15 30.15 -20.49
CA LYS A 295 4.67 30.91 -21.63
C LYS A 295 3.60 31.86 -22.16
N LEU A 296 2.35 31.38 -22.23
CA LEU A 296 1.21 32.21 -22.58
C LEU A 296 1.02 33.31 -21.53
N PHE A 297 1.09 33.02 -20.23
CA PHE A 297 0.91 34.01 -19.16
C PHE A 297 2.02 35.04 -19.08
N VAL A 298 3.28 34.67 -19.25
CA VAL A 298 4.39 35.63 -19.35
C VAL A 298 4.21 36.54 -20.55
N ILE A 299 3.72 36.01 -21.67
CA ILE A 299 3.36 36.82 -22.84
C ILE A 299 2.18 37.76 -22.51
N LEU A 300 1.12 37.26 -21.85
CA LEU A 300 -0.06 38.03 -21.47
C LEU A 300 0.29 39.14 -20.45
N GLU A 301 1.02 38.84 -19.38
CA GLU A 301 1.46 39.81 -18.36
C GLU A 301 2.43 40.84 -18.95
N ARG A 302 3.30 40.42 -19.87
CA ARG A 302 4.15 41.34 -20.63
C ARG A 302 3.30 42.29 -21.47
N TRP A 303 2.27 41.79 -22.16
CA TRP A 303 1.37 42.63 -22.95
C TRP A 303 0.54 43.59 -22.11
N GLU A 304 0.12 43.18 -20.90
CA GLU A 304 -0.58 44.05 -19.95
C GLU A 304 0.35 45.12 -19.36
N SER A 305 1.57 44.75 -18.96
CA SER A 305 2.55 45.68 -18.38
C SER A 305 3.15 46.65 -19.40
N GLU A 306 3.19 46.28 -20.68
CA GLU A 306 3.57 47.16 -21.79
C GLU A 306 2.47 48.21 -22.12
N GLY A 307 1.31 48.17 -21.46
CA GLY A 307 0.35 49.28 -21.39
C GLY A 307 -0.45 49.57 -22.67
N ASN A 308 -0.37 48.71 -23.68
CA ASN A 308 -0.87 49.02 -25.02
C ASN A 308 -2.22 48.36 -25.39
N GLY A 309 -2.90 47.70 -24.45
CA GLY A 309 -4.15 46.97 -24.76
C GLY A 309 -3.96 45.92 -25.87
N ALA A 310 -2.74 45.41 -26.07
CA ALA A 310 -2.41 44.48 -27.16
C ALA A 310 -3.30 43.22 -27.11
N LEU A 311 -3.68 42.80 -25.90
CA LEU A 311 -4.63 41.71 -25.71
C LEU A 311 -6.03 42.07 -26.21
N ASP A 312 -6.49 43.28 -25.97
CA ASP A 312 -7.79 43.78 -26.44
C ASP A 312 -7.82 43.97 -27.96
N HIS A 313 -6.66 44.05 -28.61
CA HIS A 313 -6.58 44.03 -30.07
C HIS A 313 -6.56 42.60 -30.66
N LEU A 314 -5.97 41.64 -29.96
CA LEU A 314 -5.89 40.24 -30.40
C LEU A 314 -7.14 39.43 -30.04
N LEU A 315 -7.78 39.79 -28.94
CA LEU A 315 -9.04 39.28 -28.43
C LEU A 315 -9.86 40.49 -27.99
N PRO A 316 -10.64 41.12 -28.90
CA PRO A 316 -11.51 42.24 -28.57
C PRO A 316 -12.49 41.91 -27.44
N PRO A 317 -12.74 42.86 -26.51
CA PRO A 317 -13.73 42.70 -25.45
C PRO A 317 -15.16 42.80 -26.01
N ASP A 318 -15.35 43.61 -27.06
CA ASP A 318 -16.57 43.65 -27.83
C ASP A 318 -16.59 42.56 -28.92
N MET A 319 -17.75 42.43 -29.55
CA MET A 319 -17.99 41.48 -30.64
C MET A 319 -18.31 42.23 -31.94
N ASP A 320 -17.95 43.51 -32.02
CA ASP A 320 -18.43 44.41 -33.06
C ASP A 320 -17.78 44.08 -34.41
N ASP A 321 -16.55 43.58 -34.39
CA ASP A 321 -15.84 43.04 -35.55
C ASP A 321 -16.51 41.77 -36.12
N ILE A 322 -16.96 40.85 -35.27
CA ILE A 322 -17.66 39.62 -35.69
C ILE A 322 -19.09 39.97 -36.16
N LYS A 323 -19.77 40.85 -35.44
CA LYS A 323 -21.16 41.26 -35.77
C LYS A 323 -21.25 42.15 -37.00
N GLY A 324 -20.18 42.89 -37.30
CA GLY A 324 -20.08 43.77 -38.48
C GLY A 324 -19.66 43.05 -39.77
N ASP A 325 -19.25 41.79 -39.70
CA ASP A 325 -18.79 41.03 -40.87
C ASP A 325 -19.97 40.54 -41.73
N THR A 326 -20.17 41.21 -42.87
CA THR A 326 -21.22 40.88 -43.84
C THR A 326 -21.03 39.55 -44.57
N SER A 327 -19.87 38.90 -44.43
CA SER A 327 -19.58 37.60 -45.06
C SER A 327 -20.06 36.40 -44.26
N LEU A 328 -20.46 36.59 -42.99
CA LEU A 328 -20.93 35.54 -42.09
C LEU A 328 -22.47 35.44 -42.07
N SER A 329 -23.00 34.22 -42.01
CA SER A 329 -24.42 34.03 -41.75
C SER A 329 -24.78 34.37 -40.29
N PRO A 330 -26.04 34.72 -39.97
CA PRO A 330 -26.46 35.02 -38.60
C PRO A 330 -26.15 33.89 -37.59
N GLU A 331 -26.19 32.64 -38.05
CA GLU A 331 -25.88 31.47 -37.21
C GLU A 331 -24.37 31.32 -36.97
N GLU A 332 -23.53 31.63 -37.96
CA GLU A 332 -22.07 31.62 -37.84
C GLU A 332 -21.59 32.76 -36.95
N THR A 333 -22.11 33.98 -37.13
CA THR A 333 -21.83 35.13 -36.28
C THR A 333 -22.09 34.81 -34.81
N ALA A 334 -23.24 34.17 -34.50
CA ALA A 334 -23.58 33.75 -33.14
C ALA A 334 -22.59 32.71 -32.58
N LYS A 335 -22.23 31.69 -33.36
CA LYS A 335 -21.24 30.65 -32.96
C LYS A 335 -19.85 31.25 -32.72
N HIS A 336 -19.40 32.19 -33.56
CA HIS A 336 -18.10 32.85 -33.39
C HIS A 336 -18.06 33.75 -32.16
N CYS A 337 -19.14 34.50 -31.88
CA CYS A 337 -19.26 35.28 -30.64
C CYS A 337 -19.20 34.38 -29.40
N GLN A 338 -19.93 33.27 -29.42
CA GLN A 338 -19.92 32.29 -28.33
C GLN A 338 -18.52 31.72 -28.09
N ARG A 339 -17.83 31.25 -29.15
CA ARG A 339 -16.47 30.70 -29.05
C ARG A 339 -15.47 31.71 -28.51
N ARG A 340 -15.57 33.00 -28.89
CA ARG A 340 -14.71 34.06 -28.35
C ARG A 340 -14.97 34.28 -26.85
N ALA A 341 -16.23 34.29 -26.43
CA ALA A 341 -16.60 34.41 -25.02
C ALA A 341 -16.09 33.23 -24.19
N GLU A 342 -16.25 32.01 -24.69
CA GLU A 342 -15.71 30.79 -24.07
C GLU A 342 -14.18 30.87 -23.92
N LEU A 343 -13.47 31.27 -24.98
CA LEU A 343 -12.02 31.42 -24.94
C LEU A 343 -11.56 32.48 -23.92
N ARG A 344 -12.24 33.63 -23.84
CA ARG A 344 -11.92 34.68 -22.83
C ARG A 344 -12.13 34.17 -21.41
N ASN A 345 -13.23 33.46 -21.16
CA ASN A 345 -13.51 32.91 -19.83
C ASN A 345 -12.44 31.90 -19.43
N LEU A 346 -12.09 30.97 -20.33
CA LEU A 346 -11.06 29.98 -20.09
C LEU A 346 -9.68 30.62 -19.82
N LEU A 347 -9.29 31.64 -20.60
CA LEU A 347 -8.04 32.37 -20.36
C LEU A 347 -8.03 33.08 -19.00
N ARG A 348 -9.15 33.69 -18.60
CA ARG A 348 -9.28 34.36 -17.30
C ARG A 348 -9.21 33.38 -16.14
N GLU A 349 -9.92 32.26 -16.23
CA GLU A 349 -9.93 31.21 -15.21
C GLU A 349 -8.53 30.61 -15.03
N LEU A 350 -7.85 30.28 -16.13
CA LEU A 350 -6.50 29.74 -16.08
C LEU A 350 -5.49 30.77 -15.53
N HIS A 351 -5.59 32.04 -15.93
CA HIS A 351 -4.71 33.11 -15.41
C HIS A 351 -4.94 33.32 -13.90
N GLY A 352 -6.19 33.38 -13.47
CA GLY A 352 -6.56 33.52 -12.07
C GLY A 352 -6.03 32.34 -11.22
N SER A 353 -6.18 31.11 -11.71
CA SER A 353 -5.69 29.91 -11.04
C SER A 353 -4.17 29.89 -10.90
N HIS A 354 -3.44 30.19 -11.98
CA HIS A 354 -1.97 30.26 -11.97
C HIS A 354 -1.46 31.32 -10.99
N ARG A 355 -2.05 32.53 -11.04
CA ARG A 355 -1.68 33.64 -10.15
C ARG A 355 -1.99 33.33 -8.69
N ASN A 356 -3.12 32.69 -8.40
CA ASN A 356 -3.45 32.27 -7.04
C ASN A 356 -2.45 31.23 -6.51
N THR A 357 -2.10 30.25 -7.33
CA THR A 357 -1.10 29.21 -6.98
C THR A 357 0.27 29.83 -6.72
N GLY A 358 0.72 30.75 -7.58
CA GLY A 358 1.95 31.51 -7.40
C GLY A 358 1.97 32.31 -6.09
N ARG A 359 0.87 33.03 -5.79
CA ARG A 359 0.69 33.77 -4.53
C ARG A 359 0.82 32.86 -3.30
N ILE A 360 0.20 31.68 -3.33
CA ILE A 360 0.28 30.71 -2.22
C ILE A 360 1.73 30.28 -2.00
N PHE A 361 2.48 29.97 -3.05
CA PHE A 361 3.89 29.58 -2.92
C PHE A 361 4.78 30.72 -2.41
N GLU A 362 4.53 31.96 -2.82
CA GLU A 362 5.23 33.13 -2.29
C GLU A 362 4.97 33.35 -0.80
N GLN A 363 3.70 33.25 -0.37
CA GLN A 363 3.34 33.37 1.05
C GLN A 363 3.95 32.24 1.88
N MET A 364 3.98 31.02 1.35
CA MET A 364 4.63 29.88 2.00
C MET A 364 6.14 30.10 2.19
N GLU A 365 6.82 30.70 1.20
CA GLU A 365 8.24 31.03 1.30
C GLU A 365 8.49 32.13 2.36
N GLN A 366 7.59 33.10 2.50
CA GLN A 366 7.65 34.12 3.56
C GLN A 366 7.47 33.52 4.97
N MET A 367 6.56 32.57 5.11
CA MET A 367 6.25 31.92 6.40
C MET A 367 7.23 30.81 6.77
N LYS A 368 8.01 30.33 5.81
CA LYS A 368 8.96 29.23 5.94
C LYS A 368 9.93 29.39 7.11
N ASP A 369 10.51 30.57 7.26
CA ASP A 369 11.61 30.79 8.20
C ASP A 369 11.12 31.17 9.61
N ARG A 370 9.83 31.47 9.76
CA ARG A 370 9.21 31.84 11.04
C ARG A 370 8.36 30.71 11.62
N ILE A 371 7.31 30.31 10.92
CA ILE A 371 6.31 29.34 11.42
C ILE A 371 6.68 27.95 10.95
N LEU A 372 7.00 27.78 9.67
CA LEU A 372 7.32 26.47 9.12
C LEU A 372 8.82 26.14 9.28
N ASN A 373 9.52 26.71 10.26
CA ASN A 373 10.98 26.60 10.40
C ASN A 373 11.39 25.16 10.84
N PRO A 374 12.48 24.57 10.29
CA PRO A 374 12.86 23.20 10.67
C PRO A 374 13.50 23.12 12.06
N ALA A 375 14.13 24.20 12.49
CA ALA A 375 14.65 24.35 13.83
C ALA A 375 13.58 25.10 14.62
N ALA A 376 12.98 24.41 15.59
CA ALA A 376 12.42 25.10 16.76
C ALA A 376 13.60 25.78 17.46
N HIS A 377 14.08 26.89 16.92
CA HIS A 377 15.12 27.68 17.55
C HIS A 377 14.58 28.07 18.92
N ALA A 378 15.42 27.98 19.95
CA ALA A 378 15.17 28.58 21.25
C ALA A 378 15.27 30.12 21.15
N GLY A 379 14.62 30.72 20.16
CA GLY A 379 14.47 32.15 20.05
C GLY A 379 13.35 32.56 21.01
N ASP A 380 13.61 33.56 21.85
CA ASP A 380 12.67 34.05 22.87
C ASP A 380 11.41 34.73 22.28
N THR A 381 11.18 34.65 20.96
CA THR A 381 10.03 35.27 20.30
C THR A 381 8.87 34.28 20.25
N PRO A 382 7.80 34.49 21.04
CA PRO A 382 6.66 33.59 21.06
C PRO A 382 5.92 33.64 19.72
N LEU A 383 5.43 32.47 19.27
CA LEU A 383 4.48 32.40 18.17
C LEU A 383 3.12 32.94 18.62
N TYR A 384 2.53 33.83 17.82
CA TYR A 384 1.19 34.36 18.12
C TYR A 384 0.11 33.50 17.49
N SER A 385 -1.05 33.43 18.17
CA SER A 385 -2.21 32.66 17.70
C SER A 385 -2.65 33.05 16.30
N SER A 386 -2.65 34.35 15.97
CA SER A 386 -3.04 34.85 14.64
C SER A 386 -2.11 34.37 13.53
N GLU A 387 -0.81 34.24 13.83
CA GLU A 387 0.18 33.80 12.84
C GLU A 387 -0.01 32.33 12.47
N ILE A 388 -0.34 31.49 13.46
CA ILE A 388 -0.62 30.06 13.23
C ILE A 388 -1.97 29.89 12.53
N GLU A 389 -2.95 30.72 12.85
CA GLU A 389 -4.24 30.72 12.16
C GLU A 389 -4.08 31.07 10.67
N ASP A 390 -3.30 32.09 10.35
CA ASP A 390 -2.96 32.44 8.96
C ASP A 390 -2.21 31.29 8.26
N ALA A 391 -1.34 30.58 9.00
CA ALA A 391 -0.61 29.43 8.48
C ALA A 391 -1.52 28.23 8.21
N LEU A 392 -2.47 27.96 9.10
CA LEU A 392 -3.49 26.91 8.92
C LEU A 392 -4.26 27.17 7.62
N ARG A 393 -4.79 28.39 7.46
CA ARG A 393 -5.54 28.77 6.25
C ARG A 393 -4.70 28.65 4.98
N LEU A 394 -3.45 29.08 5.02
CA LEU A 394 -2.56 28.98 3.86
C LEU A 394 -2.25 27.52 3.48
N VAL A 395 -2.07 26.64 4.46
CA VAL A 395 -1.82 25.22 4.22
C VAL A 395 -3.10 24.51 3.75
N GLU A 396 -4.28 24.95 4.17
CA GLU A 396 -5.57 24.54 3.60
C GLU A 396 -5.70 24.94 2.12
N GLU A 397 -5.41 26.21 1.78
CA GLU A 397 -5.40 26.68 0.39
C GLU A 397 -4.41 25.87 -0.47
N LEU A 398 -3.24 25.54 0.07
CA LEU A 398 -2.27 24.69 -0.60
C LEU A 398 -2.84 23.29 -0.88
N ARG A 399 -3.46 22.64 0.11
CA ARG A 399 -4.11 21.32 -0.06
C ARG A 399 -5.10 21.35 -1.21
N ASP A 400 -5.92 22.40 -1.26
CA ASP A 400 -6.98 22.52 -2.27
C ASP A 400 -6.37 22.69 -3.68
N VAL A 401 -5.30 23.48 -3.83
CA VAL A 401 -4.54 23.59 -5.10
C VAL A 401 -3.96 22.25 -5.54
N VAL A 402 -3.38 21.48 -4.61
CA VAL A 402 -2.81 20.16 -4.94
C VAL A 402 -3.89 19.18 -5.37
N SER A 403 -5.06 19.21 -4.73
CA SER A 403 -6.18 18.36 -5.12
C SER A 403 -6.72 18.67 -6.52
N LEU A 404 -6.78 19.95 -6.89
CA LEU A 404 -7.21 20.41 -8.23
C LEU A 404 -6.18 20.11 -9.33
N GLY A 405 -4.88 20.16 -9.01
CA GLY A 405 -3.81 19.91 -9.99
C GLY A 405 -3.56 18.42 -10.29
N ASN A 406 -4.12 17.52 -9.48
CA ASN A 406 -4.01 16.06 -9.65
C ASN A 406 -5.28 15.42 -10.27
N ALA A 407 -6.38 16.17 -10.34
CA ALA A 407 -7.60 15.79 -11.07
C ALA A 407 -7.46 16.14 -12.56
#